data_AF-A0A6I7YMY7-F1
#
_entry.id   AF-A0A6I7YMY7-F1
#
_cell.length_a   1.000
_cell.length_b   1.000
_cell.length_c   1.000
_cell.angle_alpha   90.00
_cell.angle_beta   90.00
_cell.angle_gamma   90.00
#
_symmetry.space_group_name_H-M   'P 1'
#
loop_
_entity.id
_entity.type
_entity.pdbx_description
1 polymer ?
#
loop_
_entity_poly.entity_id
_entity_poly.type
_entity_poly.pdbx_seq_one_letter_code
_entity_poly.pdbx_strand_id
1 'polypeptide(L)'
;MKNFRVYTPEKYSTPDYIKVEENIYQQAPDREYVTSLSFEQEPELGEGDSPQDISQYPLEDILEEFAVQIQDFCEDLNDASESTCYLEFGGGDVERIRKVLGLVGKHAYNKTDEDGGEALVIE
;
A
#
# COMPACT_ATOMS: atom_id res chain seq x y z
N MET A 1 -7.62 7.66 -0.39
CA MET A 1 -6.19 7.32 -0.55
C MET A 1 -5.85 7.57 -2.00
N LYS A 2 -5.08 8.61 -2.25
CA LYS A 2 -4.79 9.10 -3.61
C LYS A 2 -3.30 9.20 -3.89
N ASN A 3 -2.99 9.56 -5.12
CA ASN A 3 -1.63 9.88 -5.55
C ASN A 3 -0.65 8.73 -5.31
N PHE A 4 -1.11 7.48 -5.47
CA PHE A 4 -0.26 6.30 -5.34
C PHE A 4 0.95 6.38 -6.28
N ARG A 5 2.14 6.20 -5.71
CA ARG A 5 3.42 6.20 -6.43
C ARG A 5 4.26 5.03 -5.95
N VAL A 6 5.13 4.55 -6.82
CA VAL A 6 6.17 3.59 -6.41
C VAL A 6 7.12 4.28 -5.45
N TYR A 7 7.39 3.61 -4.34
CA TYR A 7 8.50 3.91 -3.45
C TYR A 7 9.46 2.72 -3.47
N THR A 8 10.77 2.99 -3.58
CA THR A 8 11.80 1.92 -3.56
C THR A 8 12.69 2.15 -2.36
N PRO A 9 12.45 1.45 -1.23
CA PRO A 9 13.27 1.60 -0.04
C PRO A 9 14.70 1.10 -0.28
N GLU A 10 15.66 1.71 0.41
CA GLU A 10 17.08 1.33 0.30
C GLU A 10 17.32 -0.14 0.67
N LYS A 11 16.49 -0.70 1.56
CA LYS A 11 16.55 -2.11 1.99
C LYS A 11 16.44 -3.09 0.81
N TYR A 12 15.80 -2.72 -0.29
CA TYR A 12 15.72 -3.56 -1.50
C TYR A 12 17.05 -3.76 -2.22
N SER A 13 18.07 -2.99 -1.87
CA SER A 13 19.43 -3.16 -2.39
C SER A 13 20.28 -4.12 -1.56
N THR A 14 19.77 -4.65 -0.45
CA THR A 14 20.49 -5.62 0.38
C THR A 14 20.34 -7.04 -0.18
N PRO A 15 21.22 -7.99 0.20
CA PRO A 15 21.12 -9.39 -0.21
C PRO A 15 19.84 -10.11 0.26
N ASP A 16 19.10 -9.52 1.20
CA ASP A 16 17.85 -10.08 1.73
C ASP A 16 16.69 -9.93 0.74
N TYR A 17 16.86 -9.14 -0.32
CA TYR A 17 15.86 -8.92 -1.36
C TYR A 17 16.41 -9.28 -2.74
N ILE A 18 15.63 -10.05 -3.49
CA ILE A 18 15.93 -10.41 -4.87
C ILE A 18 14.94 -9.67 -5.76
N LYS A 19 15.43 -8.80 -6.65
CA LYS A 19 14.57 -8.16 -7.65
C LYS A 19 14.04 -9.21 -8.63
N VAL A 20 12.71 -9.36 -8.69
CA VAL A 20 12.03 -10.31 -9.58
C VAL A 20 11.59 -9.59 -10.86
N GLU A 21 10.98 -8.43 -10.70
CA GLU A 21 10.48 -7.56 -11.78
C GLU A 21 10.75 -6.09 -11.45
N GLU A 22 10.39 -5.18 -12.36
CA GLU A 22 10.41 -3.75 -12.05
C GLU A 22 9.46 -3.46 -10.87
N ASN A 23 10.03 -2.92 -9.79
CA ASN A 23 9.33 -2.60 -8.53
C ASN A 23 8.77 -3.80 -7.76
N ILE A 24 9.13 -5.03 -8.13
CA ILE A 24 8.75 -6.24 -7.39
C ILE A 24 9.99 -6.98 -6.93
N TYR A 25 10.03 -7.26 -5.64
CA TYR A 25 11.14 -7.93 -4.97
C TYR A 25 10.63 -9.17 -4.26
N GLN A 26 11.50 -10.13 -4.00
CA GLN A 26 11.21 -11.28 -3.17
C GLN A 26 12.14 -11.25 -1.95
N GLN A 27 11.57 -11.30 -0.75
CA GLN A 27 12.30 -11.29 0.50
C GLN A 27 12.79 -12.71 0.86
N ALA A 28 14.04 -12.84 1.31
CA ALA A 28 14.59 -14.06 1.86
C ALA A 28 14.50 -14.06 3.41
N PRO A 29 14.37 -15.23 4.06
CA PRO A 29 14.24 -16.57 3.49
C PRO A 29 12.79 -16.97 3.13
N ASP A 30 11.81 -16.15 3.52
CA ASP A 30 10.39 -16.51 3.50
C ASP A 30 9.79 -16.57 2.08
N ARG A 31 10.51 -16.02 1.10
CA ARG A 31 10.16 -15.98 -0.33
C ARG A 31 8.85 -15.25 -0.62
N GLU A 32 8.46 -14.33 0.25
CA GLU A 32 7.32 -13.45 0.04
C GLU A 32 7.66 -12.38 -1.01
N TYR A 33 6.70 -12.09 -1.90
CA TYR A 33 6.85 -11.02 -2.89
C TYR A 33 6.41 -9.70 -2.27
N VAL A 34 7.15 -8.63 -2.53
CA VAL A 34 6.91 -7.31 -1.95
C VAL A 34 7.04 -6.19 -2.98
N THR A 35 6.30 -5.11 -2.74
CA THR A 35 6.49 -3.78 -3.33
C THR A 35 6.21 -2.72 -2.28
N SER A 36 6.79 -1.53 -2.41
CA SER A 36 6.38 -0.39 -1.58
C SER A 36 5.71 0.68 -2.43
N LEU A 37 4.66 1.28 -1.87
CA LEU A 37 3.99 2.43 -2.47
C LEU A 37 3.97 3.58 -1.46
N SER A 38 3.89 4.80 -1.98
CA SER A 38 3.49 5.96 -1.22
C SER A 38 2.16 6.52 -1.70
N PHE A 39 1.42 7.18 -0.82
CA PHE A 39 0.10 7.76 -1.10
C PHE A 39 -0.22 8.90 -0.12
N GLU A 40 -1.33 9.58 -0.35
CA GLU A 40 -1.88 10.60 0.54
C GLU A 40 -3.26 10.15 1.05
N GLN A 41 -3.54 10.43 2.32
CA GLN A 41 -4.86 10.22 2.91
C GLN A 41 -5.79 11.39 2.62
N GLU A 42 -7.09 11.11 2.68
CA GLU A 42 -8.17 12.07 2.41
C GLU A 42 -9.12 12.15 3.61
N PRO A 43 -8.82 12.98 4.62
CA PRO A 43 -9.68 13.17 5.79
C PRO A 43 -11.11 13.58 5.44
N GLU A 44 -11.29 14.27 4.31
CA GLU A 44 -12.60 14.63 3.76
C GLU A 44 -13.46 13.42 3.36
N LEU A 45 -12.84 12.25 3.14
CA LEU A 45 -13.48 10.96 2.88
C LEU A 45 -13.49 10.04 4.11
N GLY A 46 -13.11 10.54 5.29
CA GLY A 46 -13.10 9.77 6.54
C GLY A 46 -11.81 9.00 6.81
N GLU A 47 -10.74 9.28 6.07
CA GLU A 47 -9.41 8.69 6.29
C GLU A 47 -8.63 9.41 7.40
N GLY A 48 -7.45 8.90 7.74
CA GLY A 48 -6.59 9.45 8.78
C GLY A 48 -6.01 10.80 8.39
N ASP A 49 -5.69 11.62 9.38
CA ASP A 49 -5.26 13.01 9.18
C ASP A 49 -3.74 13.20 9.08
N SER A 50 -2.97 12.13 9.28
CA SER A 50 -1.50 12.17 9.26
C SER A 50 -0.89 10.83 8.86
N PRO A 51 0.35 10.79 8.32
CA PRO A 51 1.03 9.53 8.02
C PRO A 51 1.30 8.64 9.24
N GLN A 52 1.25 9.19 10.46
CA GLN A 52 1.38 8.46 11.73
C GLN A 52 0.09 7.70 12.10
N ASP A 53 -1.04 8.08 11.50
CA ASP A 53 -2.35 7.48 11.71
C ASP A 53 -2.95 7.08 10.36
N ILE A 54 -2.38 6.03 9.74
CA ILE A 54 -2.91 5.48 8.50
C ILE A 54 -4.25 4.80 8.78
N SER A 55 -5.30 5.30 8.14
CA SER A 55 -6.67 4.81 8.24
C SER A 55 -6.79 3.33 7.92
N GLN A 56 -7.68 2.66 8.67
CA GLN A 56 -8.09 1.29 8.40
C GLN A 56 -8.84 1.17 7.06
N TYR A 57 -9.71 2.12 6.72
CA TYR A 57 -10.43 2.15 5.45
C TYR A 57 -9.96 3.36 4.63
N PRO A 58 -9.58 3.20 3.36
CA PRO A 58 -9.80 2.03 2.50
C PRO A 58 -8.72 0.94 2.55
N LEU A 59 -7.74 1.04 3.46
CA LEU A 59 -6.58 0.13 3.47
C LEU A 59 -6.98 -1.35 3.57
N GLU A 60 -7.81 -1.72 4.53
CA GLU A 60 -8.22 -3.10 4.79
C GLU A 60 -8.92 -3.71 3.58
N ASP A 61 -9.80 -2.96 2.91
CA ASP A 61 -10.48 -3.43 1.70
C ASP A 61 -9.49 -3.61 0.53
N ILE A 62 -8.47 -2.75 0.41
CA ILE A 62 -7.40 -2.93 -0.58
C ILE A 62 -6.61 -4.21 -0.29
N LEU A 63 -6.28 -4.46 0.98
CA LEU A 63 -5.57 -5.67 1.40
C LEU A 63 -6.40 -6.92 1.10
N GLU A 64 -7.72 -6.89 1.35
CA GLU A 64 -8.62 -8.01 1.09
C GLU A 64 -8.83 -8.25 -0.41
N GLU A 65 -9.12 -7.20 -1.20
CA GLU A 65 -9.32 -7.26 -2.65
C GLU A 65 -8.12 -7.86 -3.38
N PHE A 66 -6.90 -7.51 -2.95
CA PHE A 66 -5.66 -8.03 -3.55
C PHE A 66 -5.07 -9.24 -2.83
N ALA A 67 -5.66 -9.66 -1.71
CA ALA A 67 -5.18 -10.73 -0.85
C ALA A 67 -3.70 -10.55 -0.44
N VAL A 68 -3.34 -9.34 -0.02
CA VAL A 68 -2.01 -8.93 0.44
C VAL A 68 -2.04 -8.48 1.90
N GLN A 69 -0.88 -8.23 2.49
CA GLN A 69 -0.71 -7.76 3.86
C GLN A 69 0.32 -6.64 3.92
N ILE A 70 0.29 -5.83 4.98
CA ILE A 70 1.35 -4.86 5.25
C ILE A 70 2.54 -5.59 5.87
N GLN A 71 3.70 -5.46 5.24
CA GLN A 71 4.97 -6.00 5.73
C GLN A 71 5.73 -4.98 6.58
N ASP A 72 5.61 -3.71 6.20
CA ASP A 72 6.34 -2.62 6.84
C ASP A 72 5.51 -1.34 6.73
N PHE A 73 5.27 -0.73 7.89
CA PHE A 73 4.63 0.58 7.96
C PHE A 73 5.62 1.72 7.67
N CYS A 74 6.91 1.46 7.47
CA CYS A 74 7.91 2.48 7.18
C CYS A 74 7.86 3.63 8.20
N GLU A 75 7.75 3.31 9.48
CA GLU A 75 7.46 4.25 10.58
C GLU A 75 8.36 5.49 10.55
N ASP A 76 9.67 5.33 10.38
CA ASP A 76 10.63 6.45 10.30
C ASP A 76 10.29 7.45 9.17
N LEU A 77 9.79 6.98 8.02
CA LEU A 77 9.40 7.84 6.90
C LEU A 77 8.06 8.52 7.16
N ASN A 78 7.11 7.78 7.73
CA ASN A 78 5.79 8.31 8.07
C ASN A 78 5.90 9.35 9.19
N ASP A 79 6.70 9.12 10.22
CA ASP A 79 6.96 10.06 11.30
C ASP A 79 7.60 11.36 10.80
N ALA A 80 8.48 11.27 9.80
CA ALA A 80 9.16 12.42 9.21
C ALA A 80 8.34 13.15 8.13
N SER A 81 7.19 12.62 7.72
CA SER A 81 6.38 13.12 6.62
C SER A 81 5.17 13.91 7.12
N GLU A 82 4.87 15.05 6.49
CA GLU A 82 3.70 15.86 6.85
C GLU A 82 2.39 15.33 6.24
N SER A 83 2.47 14.66 5.08
CA SER A 83 1.27 14.27 4.31
C SER A 83 1.38 12.97 3.51
N THR A 84 2.60 12.48 3.27
CA THR A 84 2.84 11.27 2.47
C THR A 84 2.97 10.05 3.36
N CYS A 85 2.15 9.04 3.13
CA CYS A 85 2.23 7.74 3.75
C CYS A 85 3.10 6.81 2.91
N TYR A 86 3.80 5.89 3.56
CA TYR A 86 4.64 4.86 2.95
C TYR A 86 4.26 3.51 3.54
N LEU A 87 4.00 2.53 2.67
CA LEU A 87 3.68 1.16 3.07
C LEU A 87 4.42 0.17 2.17
N GLU A 88 4.89 -0.91 2.76
CA GLU A 88 5.30 -2.11 2.04
C GLU A 88 4.18 -3.15 2.06
N PHE A 89 3.78 -3.57 0.87
CA PHE A 89 2.79 -4.61 0.65
C PHE A 89 3.50 -5.92 0.35
N GLY A 90 3.09 -6.99 1.03
CA GLY A 90 3.58 -8.35 0.81
C GLY A 90 2.48 -9.32 0.42
N GLY A 91 2.84 -10.33 -0.35
CA GLY A 91 1.95 -11.43 -0.71
C GLY A 91 2.70 -12.67 -1.19
N GLY A 92 2.05 -13.82 -1.03
CA GLY A 92 2.63 -15.11 -1.42
C GLY A 92 2.68 -15.38 -2.94
N ASP A 93 2.23 -14.43 -3.77
CA ASP A 93 2.17 -14.56 -5.23
C ASP A 93 2.52 -13.23 -5.91
N VAL A 94 3.41 -13.27 -6.90
CA VAL A 94 3.84 -12.12 -7.69
C VAL A 94 2.66 -11.41 -8.38
N GLU A 95 1.61 -12.15 -8.79
CA GLU A 95 0.43 -11.55 -9.42
C GLU A 95 -0.31 -10.61 -8.47
N ARG A 96 -0.30 -10.88 -7.17
CA ARG A 96 -0.94 -10.00 -6.17
C ARG A 96 -0.17 -8.68 -6.05
N ILE A 97 1.16 -8.74 -6.07
CA ILE A 97 2.00 -7.54 -6.05
C ILE A 97 1.84 -6.72 -7.34
N ARG A 98 1.66 -7.38 -8.49
CA ARG A 98 1.32 -6.66 -9.74
C ARG A 98 -0.02 -5.93 -9.63
N LYS A 99 -1.03 -6.50 -8.98
CA LYS A 99 -2.31 -5.80 -8.71
C LYS A 99 -2.11 -4.58 -7.82
N VAL A 100 -1.32 -4.70 -6.74
CA VAL A 100 -0.95 -3.55 -5.88
C VAL A 100 -0.27 -2.46 -6.70
N LEU A 101 0.70 -2.79 -7.56
CA LEU A 101 1.32 -1.81 -8.47
C LEU A 101 0.32 -1.17 -9.45
N GLY A 102 -0.79 -1.85 -9.74
CA GLY A 102 -1.91 -1.30 -10.51
C GLY A 102 -2.62 -0.12 -9.86
N LEU A 103 -2.41 0.11 -8.55
CA LEU A 103 -2.88 1.31 -7.84
C LEU A 103 -2.13 2.57 -8.26
N VAL A 104 -0.93 2.46 -8.86
CA VAL A 104 -0.14 3.64 -9.21
C VAL A 104 -0.93 4.54 -10.17
N GLY A 105 -1.09 5.81 -9.77
CA GLY A 105 -1.89 6.79 -10.51
C GLY A 105 -3.41 6.62 -10.35
N LYS A 106 -3.88 5.75 -9.46
CA LYS A 106 -5.29 5.57 -9.09
C LYS A 106 -5.67 6.34 -7.84
N HIS A 107 -6.97 6.45 -7.62
CA HIS A 107 -7.59 6.90 -6.39
C HIS A 107 -8.40 5.73 -5.81
N ALA A 108 -8.16 5.39 -4.55
CA ALA A 108 -8.89 4.35 -3.83
C ALA A 108 -9.59 4.95 -2.61
N TYR A 109 -10.89 4.68 -2.47
CA TYR A 109 -11.71 5.18 -1.37
C TYR A 109 -12.92 4.27 -1.15
N ASN A 110 -13.47 4.29 0.06
CA ASN A 110 -14.74 3.65 0.36
C ASN A 110 -15.90 4.59 0.05
N LYS A 111 -16.97 4.03 -0.51
CA LYS A 111 -18.20 4.73 -0.77
C LYS A 111 -19.37 4.01 -0.12
N THR A 112 -20.16 4.74 0.66
CA THR A 112 -21.42 4.27 1.19
C THR A 112 -22.48 4.14 0.09
N ASP A 113 -23.15 2.99 0.02
CA ASP A 113 -24.30 2.74 -0.84
C ASP A 113 -25.64 3.20 -0.21
N GLU A 114 -26.74 3.02 -0.93
CA GLU A 114 -28.09 3.46 -0.48
C GLU A 114 -28.59 2.69 0.76
N ASP A 115 -28.06 1.50 1.01
CA ASP A 115 -28.42 0.61 2.13
C ASP A 115 -27.45 0.76 3.32
N GLY A 116 -26.45 1.65 3.22
CA GLY A 116 -25.43 1.89 4.24
C GLY A 116 -24.27 0.90 4.23
N GLY A 117 -24.13 0.11 3.16
CA GLY A 117 -22.95 -0.71 2.91
C GLY A 117 -21.78 0.13 2.43
N GLU A 118 -20.56 -0.21 2.84
CA GLU A 118 -19.33 0.41 2.33
C GLU A 118 -18.74 -0.46 1.23
N ALA A 119 -18.35 0.15 0.11
CA ALA A 119 -17.69 -0.54 -0.98
C ALA A 119 -16.42 0.20 -1.42
N LEU A 120 -15.33 -0.55 -1.59
CA LEU A 120 -14.10 -0.05 -2.17
C LEU A 120 -14.31 0.35 -3.63
N VAL A 121 -13.89 1.57 -3.97
CA VAL A 121 -13.80 2.10 -5.32
C VAL A 121 -12.34 2.35 -5.66
N ILE A 122 -11.90 1.91 -6.84
CA ILE A 122 -10.56 2.19 -7.39
C ILE A 122 -10.72 2.75 -8.81
N GLU A 123 -10.30 4.00 -9.04
CA GLU A 123 -10.45 4.70 -10.34
C GLU A 123 -9.16 5.35 -10.87
#